data_AF-A0A257A7U8-F1
#
_entry.id   AF-A0A257A7U8-F1
#
_cell.length_a   1.000
_cell.length_b   1.000
_cell.length_c   1.000
_cell.angle_alpha   90.00
_cell.angle_beta   90.00
_cell.angle_gamma   90.00
#
_symmetry.space_group_name_H-M   'P 1'
#
loop_
_entity.id
_entity.type
_entity.pdbx_description
1 polymer ?
#
loop_
_entity_poly.entity_id
_entity_poly.type
_entity_poly.pdbx_seq_one_letter_code
_entity_poly.pdbx_strand_id
1 'polypeptide(L)'
;MKKIAVVLVALVFLGSSLAMSSVSRNGTLLADEEKGNLIEKTLHFSQPTIEKKGTYAIVKSIDANNVLRKEGFPFIPSYVETFTLPIGTKISGVEVRASQPKEMDLSEKIIPSSPAVSYNMKASEIKIVESDVYKSDNIYPERAYEWHVGVGIEDGKHVIFLSVQLYPVRYIPAKNELMYTNEMKIKVNYEPPKKPLMQNDVYDLLIISPSEFSDALQALVEHKENHGIKTKLV
;
A
#
# COMPACT_ATOMS: atom_id res chain seq x y z
N MET A 1 56.04 -33.23 -1.96
CA MET A 1 55.00 -32.78 -1.01
C MET A 1 54.30 -31.48 -1.44
N LYS A 2 53.80 -31.41 -2.69
CA LYS A 2 53.00 -30.27 -3.19
C LYS A 2 51.70 -30.68 -3.90
N LYS A 3 51.44 -31.99 -4.07
CA LYS A 3 50.20 -32.53 -4.67
C LYS A 3 49.19 -33.09 -3.65
N ILE A 4 49.59 -33.25 -2.40
CA ILE A 4 48.69 -33.68 -1.31
C ILE A 4 47.96 -32.47 -0.67
N ALA A 5 48.57 -31.27 -0.73
CA ALA A 5 47.96 -30.04 -0.21
C ALA A 5 46.80 -29.51 -1.08
N VAL A 6 46.74 -29.87 -2.37
CA VAL A 6 45.69 -29.39 -3.28
C VAL A 6 44.40 -30.20 -3.15
N VAL A 7 44.48 -31.46 -2.71
CA VAL A 7 43.29 -32.31 -2.48
C VAL A 7 42.57 -31.95 -1.16
N LEU A 8 43.29 -31.39 -0.19
CA LEU A 8 42.73 -30.98 1.11
C LEU A 8 42.03 -29.61 1.08
N VAL A 9 42.30 -28.76 0.07
CA VAL A 9 41.63 -27.46 -0.10
C VAL A 9 40.34 -27.58 -0.94
N ALA A 10 40.21 -28.62 -1.76
CA ALA A 10 39.01 -28.88 -2.56
C ALA A 10 37.86 -29.54 -1.78
N LEU A 11 38.13 -30.12 -0.60
CA LEU A 11 37.12 -30.78 0.25
C LEU A 11 36.48 -29.85 1.30
N VAL A 12 36.99 -28.62 1.47
CA VAL A 12 36.44 -27.65 2.44
C VAL A 12 35.33 -26.77 1.84
N PHE A 13 35.15 -26.77 0.51
CA PHE A 13 34.09 -25.98 -0.15
C PHE A 13 32.75 -26.71 -0.35
N LEU A 14 32.61 -27.97 0.11
CA LEU A 14 31.36 -28.74 0.03
C LEU A 14 30.58 -28.83 1.35
N GLY A 15 31.00 -28.07 2.38
CA GLY A 15 30.53 -28.27 3.76
C GLY A 15 29.73 -27.14 4.43
N SER A 16 29.30 -26.10 3.70
CA SER A 16 28.51 -25.00 4.29
C SER A 16 27.15 -24.81 3.62
N SER A 17 26.28 -25.82 3.76
CA SER A 17 24.84 -25.64 3.74
C SER A 17 24.25 -26.24 5.01
N LEU A 18 24.48 -25.56 6.15
CA LEU A 18 23.67 -25.77 7.34
C LEU A 18 22.31 -25.12 7.09
N ALA A 19 21.40 -25.88 6.49
CA ALA A 19 19.98 -25.64 6.65
C ALA A 19 19.62 -25.97 8.10
N MET A 20 19.26 -24.95 8.90
CA MET A 20 18.59 -25.17 10.18
C MET A 20 17.21 -25.74 9.93
N SER A 21 17.10 -27.07 9.90
CA SER A 21 15.84 -27.78 10.06
C SER A 21 15.49 -27.82 11.54
N SER A 22 14.54 -27.00 11.98
CA SER A 22 13.93 -27.14 13.30
C SER A 22 13.06 -28.40 13.31
N VAL A 23 13.54 -29.43 13.99
CA VAL A 23 12.73 -30.58 14.42
C VAL A 23 11.83 -30.11 15.56
N SER A 24 10.52 -30.15 15.34
CA SER A 24 9.53 -30.26 16.41
C SER A 24 8.67 -31.49 16.13
N ARG A 25 8.82 -32.50 17.00
CA ARG A 25 7.88 -33.62 17.13
C ARG A 25 7.16 -33.43 18.46
N ASN A 26 5.86 -33.13 18.41
CA ASN A 26 4.84 -33.93 19.07
C ASN A 26 3.42 -33.54 18.63
N GLY A 27 2.66 -34.58 18.28
CA GLY A 27 1.26 -34.70 17.89
C GLY A 27 0.38 -33.45 17.77
N THR A 28 -0.22 -33.23 16.60
CA THR A 28 -1.57 -33.72 16.25
C THR A 28 -1.74 -33.52 14.74
N LEU A 29 -2.15 -34.56 14.00
CA LEU A 29 -2.53 -34.45 12.59
C LEU A 29 -3.87 -33.71 12.53
N LEU A 30 -3.81 -32.39 12.43
CA LEU A 30 -4.92 -31.58 11.95
C LEU A 30 -4.60 -31.19 10.51
N ALA A 31 -5.63 -31.27 9.67
CA ALA A 31 -5.60 -31.12 8.23
C ALA A 31 -4.62 -30.03 7.75
N ASP A 32 -3.95 -30.29 6.61
CA ASP A 32 -3.35 -29.25 5.80
C ASP A 32 -4.44 -28.22 5.45
N GLU A 33 -4.60 -27.20 6.30
CA GLU A 33 -5.10 -25.92 5.85
C GLU A 33 -4.10 -25.44 4.79
N GLU A 34 -4.55 -25.17 3.57
CA GLU A 34 -3.76 -24.45 2.58
C GLU A 34 -3.25 -23.16 3.23
N LYS A 35 -2.01 -23.18 3.76
CA LYS A 35 -1.43 -22.05 4.46
C LYS A 35 -1.16 -20.96 3.43
N GLY A 36 -2.10 -20.01 3.34
CA GLY A 36 -1.83 -18.71 2.76
C GLY A 36 -0.56 -18.11 3.36
N ASN A 37 0.18 -17.37 2.54
CA ASN A 37 1.36 -16.65 3.00
C ASN A 37 0.92 -15.48 3.90
N LEU A 38 1.78 -15.14 4.84
CA LEU A 38 1.49 -14.18 5.89
C LEU A 38 2.57 -13.09 5.92
N ILE A 39 2.13 -11.82 5.90
CA ILE A 39 2.98 -10.66 6.21
C ILE A 39 2.46 -10.03 7.49
N GLU A 40 3.38 -9.76 8.42
CA GLU A 40 3.10 -9.01 9.65
C GLU A 40 4.02 -7.79 9.73
N LYS A 41 3.44 -6.62 10.04
CA LYS A 41 4.19 -5.38 10.22
C LYS A 41 3.64 -4.59 11.39
N THR A 42 4.52 -4.20 12.31
CA THR A 42 4.20 -3.34 13.44
C THR A 42 4.73 -1.94 13.17
N LEU A 43 3.86 -0.95 13.36
CA LEU A 43 4.18 0.46 13.22
C LEU A 43 3.95 1.16 14.55
N HIS A 44 4.84 2.08 14.88
CA HIS A 44 4.77 2.89 16.09
C HIS A 44 4.54 4.36 15.73
N PHE A 45 3.71 5.03 16.52
CA PHE A 45 3.32 6.41 16.33
C PHE A 45 3.54 7.20 17.62
N SER A 46 4.27 8.30 17.49
CA SER A 46 4.48 9.29 18.52
C SER A 46 3.17 10.01 18.83
N GLN A 47 3.06 10.56 20.04
CA GLN A 47 1.95 11.43 20.38
C GLN A 47 1.89 12.62 19.41
N PRO A 48 0.71 12.93 18.85
CA PRO A 48 0.57 14.08 17.97
C PRO A 48 0.76 15.39 18.73
N THR A 49 1.19 16.42 18.02
CA THR A 49 1.33 17.79 18.53
C THR A 49 0.29 18.70 17.89
N ILE A 50 -0.15 19.71 18.63
CA ILE A 50 -1.20 20.63 18.21
C ILE A 50 -0.59 22.02 18.01
N GLU A 51 -0.73 22.57 16.82
CA GLU A 51 -0.34 23.94 16.50
C GLU A 51 -1.58 24.79 16.26
N LYS A 52 -1.65 25.95 16.92
CA LYS A 52 -2.73 26.90 16.70
C LYS A 52 -2.50 27.69 15.41
N LYS A 53 -3.52 27.76 14.55
CA LYS A 53 -3.53 28.55 13.32
C LYS A 53 -4.81 29.38 13.24
N GLY A 54 -4.74 30.61 13.76
CA GLY A 54 -5.89 31.50 13.85
C GLY A 54 -6.95 30.92 14.81
N THR A 55 -8.15 30.66 14.31
CA THR A 55 -9.27 30.09 15.07
C THR A 55 -9.30 28.56 15.07
N TYR A 56 -8.38 27.91 14.35
CA TYR A 56 -8.31 26.46 14.21
C TYR A 56 -7.01 25.89 14.79
N ALA A 57 -7.01 24.58 15.00
CA ALA A 57 -5.85 23.77 15.31
C ALA A 57 -5.37 22.96 14.10
N ILE A 58 -4.06 22.74 14.00
CA ILE A 58 -3.43 21.78 13.10
C ILE A 58 -2.83 20.66 13.93
N VAL A 59 -3.23 19.44 13.60
CA VAL A 59 -2.63 18.24 14.17
C VAL A 59 -1.40 17.86 13.35
N LYS A 60 -0.25 17.72 14.02
CA LYS A 60 0.99 17.23 13.42
C LYS A 60 1.38 15.90 14.03
N SER A 61 1.72 14.93 13.20
CA SER A 61 2.34 13.67 13.60
C SER A 61 3.64 13.52 12.81
N ILE A 62 4.76 13.34 13.51
CA ILE A 62 6.08 13.18 12.89
C ILE A 62 6.18 11.89 12.07
N ASP A 63 5.40 10.88 12.45
CA ASP A 63 5.41 9.56 11.83
C ASP A 63 4.45 9.47 10.65
N ALA A 64 3.61 10.49 10.40
CA ALA A 64 2.66 10.48 9.29
C ALA A 64 3.35 10.75 7.94
N ASN A 65 3.04 9.93 6.93
CA ASN A 65 3.51 10.10 5.55
C ASN A 65 2.38 10.47 4.57
N ASN A 66 1.15 10.60 5.05
CA ASN A 66 -0.01 10.98 4.25
C ASN A 66 -1.00 11.81 5.09
N VAL A 67 -2.05 12.32 4.46
CA VAL A 67 -3.13 13.07 5.11
C VAL A 67 -4.46 12.67 4.49
N LEU A 68 -5.51 12.54 5.31
CA LEU A 68 -6.85 12.35 4.80
C LEU A 68 -7.37 13.67 4.21
N ARG A 69 -7.49 13.74 2.88
CA ARG A 69 -7.91 14.94 2.16
C ARG A 69 -9.30 14.76 1.59
N LYS A 70 -10.29 15.27 2.33
CA LYS A 70 -11.66 15.43 1.83
C LYS A 70 -12.08 16.85 2.11
N GLU A 71 -12.47 17.57 1.06
CA GLU A 71 -12.80 19.00 1.15
C GLU A 71 -13.80 19.28 2.28
N GLY A 72 -13.46 20.25 3.13
CA GLY A 72 -14.29 20.66 4.27
C GLY A 72 -14.35 19.67 5.44
N PHE A 73 -13.66 18.53 5.36
CA PHE A 73 -13.49 17.61 6.49
C PHE A 73 -12.22 17.96 7.29
N PRO A 74 -12.14 17.59 8.58
CA PRO A 74 -10.94 17.79 9.39
C PRO A 74 -9.67 17.31 8.72
N PHE A 75 -8.63 18.16 8.72
CA PHE A 75 -7.31 17.81 8.23
C PHE A 75 -6.60 16.91 9.24
N ILE A 76 -6.56 15.60 8.97
CA ILE A 76 -6.03 14.58 9.89
C ILE A 76 -4.83 13.86 9.26
N PRO A 77 -3.65 13.86 9.92
CA PRO A 77 -2.50 13.07 9.49
C PRO A 77 -2.83 11.57 9.47
N SER A 78 -2.32 10.87 8.45
CA SER A 78 -2.50 9.44 8.27
C SER A 78 -1.19 8.79 7.84
N TYR A 79 -1.16 7.46 7.83
CA TYR A 79 -0.01 6.69 7.39
C TYR A 79 -0.42 5.70 6.31
N VAL A 80 0.34 5.60 5.22
CA VAL A 80 0.14 4.57 4.20
C VAL A 80 1.35 3.66 4.21
N GLU A 81 1.08 2.37 4.40
CA GLU A 81 2.04 1.29 4.20
C GLU A 81 1.71 0.59 2.88
N THR A 82 2.68 0.46 1.99
CA THR A 82 2.49 -0.22 0.70
C THR A 82 3.37 -1.46 0.60
N PHE A 83 2.75 -2.61 0.34
CA PHE A 83 3.43 -3.86 0.07
C PHE A 83 3.43 -4.14 -1.44
N THR A 84 4.61 -4.31 -2.02
CA THR A 84 4.77 -4.81 -3.39
C THR A 84 4.73 -6.33 -3.41
N LEU A 85 3.82 -6.91 -4.18
CA LEU A 85 3.61 -8.35 -4.30
C LEU A 85 3.70 -8.80 -5.77
N PRO A 86 4.06 -10.07 -6.03
CA PRO A 86 4.07 -10.60 -7.39
C PRO A 86 2.71 -10.44 -8.09
N ILE A 87 2.72 -10.10 -9.38
CA ILE A 87 1.50 -10.00 -10.18
C ILE A 87 0.69 -11.30 -10.12
N GLY A 88 -0.62 -11.19 -9.87
CA GLY A 88 -1.50 -12.35 -9.70
C GLY A 88 -1.61 -12.91 -8.29
N THR A 89 -0.93 -12.27 -7.33
CA THR A 89 -1.18 -12.51 -5.91
C THR A 89 -2.64 -12.21 -5.55
N LYS A 90 -3.30 -13.14 -4.86
CA LYS A 90 -4.63 -12.93 -4.30
C LYS A 90 -4.52 -12.50 -2.84
N ILE A 91 -5.14 -11.37 -2.49
CA ILE A 91 -5.23 -10.92 -1.10
C ILE A 91 -6.43 -11.60 -0.46
N SER A 92 -6.17 -12.49 0.51
CA SER A 92 -7.21 -13.25 1.22
C SER A 92 -7.77 -12.48 2.43
N GLY A 93 -7.00 -11.55 3.00
CA GLY A 93 -7.50 -10.63 4.02
C GLY A 93 -6.44 -9.69 4.57
N VAL A 94 -6.89 -8.52 5.04
CA VAL A 94 -6.07 -7.53 5.73
C VAL A 94 -6.72 -7.17 7.06
N GLU A 95 -6.02 -7.48 8.15
CA GLU A 95 -6.41 -7.13 9.51
C GLU A 95 -5.45 -6.11 10.08
N VAL A 96 -5.99 -5.11 10.78
CA VAL A 96 -5.16 -4.17 11.55
C VAL A 96 -5.65 -4.12 12.98
N ARG A 97 -4.73 -4.29 13.92
CA ARG A 97 -4.98 -4.16 15.37
C ARG A 97 -4.25 -2.94 15.90
N ALA A 98 -5.01 -1.97 16.42
CA ALA A 98 -4.45 -0.80 17.09
C ALA A 98 -4.29 -1.06 18.59
N SER A 99 -3.32 -0.39 19.21
CA SER A 99 -3.26 -0.29 20.68
C SER A 99 -4.45 0.49 21.24
N GLN A 100 -4.63 0.44 22.56
CA GLN A 100 -5.67 1.20 23.24
C GLN A 100 -5.53 2.69 22.90
N PRO A 101 -6.59 3.36 22.43
CA PRO A 101 -6.51 4.77 22.10
C PRO A 101 -6.36 5.61 23.37
N LYS A 102 -5.67 6.73 23.22
CA LYS A 102 -5.53 7.78 24.22
C LYS A 102 -6.32 9.00 23.75
N GLU A 103 -6.88 9.73 24.71
CA GLU A 103 -7.70 10.91 24.46
C GLU A 103 -6.88 12.18 24.69
N MET A 104 -7.23 13.24 23.95
CA MET A 104 -6.64 14.56 24.06
C MET A 104 -7.70 15.61 23.70
N ASP A 105 -8.04 16.45 24.67
CA ASP A 105 -8.95 17.58 24.44
C ASP A 105 -8.27 18.69 23.64
N LEU A 106 -9.01 19.30 22.71
CA LEU A 106 -8.56 20.43 21.91
C LEU A 106 -9.32 21.69 22.29
N SER A 107 -8.58 22.79 22.45
CA SER A 107 -9.15 24.12 22.67
C SER A 107 -9.84 24.69 21.42
N GLU A 108 -9.39 24.29 20.23
CA GLU A 108 -9.92 24.72 18.94
C GLU A 108 -10.28 23.53 18.05
N LYS A 109 -11.22 23.75 17.13
CA LYS A 109 -11.55 22.79 16.08
C LYS A 109 -10.34 22.56 15.17
N ILE A 110 -10.19 21.34 14.66
CA ILE A 110 -9.18 21.04 13.64
C ILE A 110 -9.52 21.77 12.34
N ILE A 111 -8.52 22.31 11.65
CA ILE A 111 -8.72 23.03 10.39
C ILE A 111 -9.39 22.13 9.31
N PRO A 112 -10.38 22.63 8.56
CA PRO A 112 -10.92 21.88 7.43
C PRO A 112 -9.92 21.78 6.29
N SER A 113 -9.95 20.66 5.55
CA SER A 113 -9.14 20.46 4.36
C SER A 113 -9.62 21.37 3.24
N SER A 114 -8.69 22.08 2.61
CA SER A 114 -8.99 22.95 1.46
C SER A 114 -9.47 22.15 0.24
N PRO A 115 -10.28 22.78 -0.65
CA PRO A 115 -10.60 22.21 -1.96
C PRO A 115 -9.35 21.96 -2.81
N ALA A 116 -9.47 21.03 -3.75
CA ALA A 116 -8.51 20.92 -4.84
C ALA A 116 -8.58 22.18 -5.72
N VAL A 117 -7.42 22.70 -6.11
CA VAL A 117 -7.33 23.87 -6.99
C VAL A 117 -6.79 23.48 -8.35
N SER A 118 -7.26 24.16 -9.40
CA SER A 118 -6.77 23.92 -10.75
C SER A 118 -5.28 24.27 -10.86
N TYR A 119 -4.52 23.43 -11.56
CA TYR A 119 -3.11 23.66 -11.85
C TYR A 119 -2.90 24.65 -13.02
N ASN A 120 -3.77 25.67 -13.14
CA ASN A 120 -3.72 26.65 -14.24
C ASN A 120 -2.93 27.92 -13.89
N MET A 121 -2.23 27.91 -12.74
CA MET A 121 -1.43 29.03 -12.20
C MET A 121 -2.21 30.33 -11.99
N LYS A 122 -3.54 30.31 -12.05
CA LYS A 122 -4.38 31.47 -11.73
C LYS A 122 -4.67 31.50 -10.24
N ALA A 123 -4.60 32.68 -9.65
CA ALA A 123 -5.04 32.89 -8.28
C ALA A 123 -6.51 32.48 -8.16
N SER A 124 -6.79 31.52 -7.29
CA SER A 124 -8.14 31.12 -6.92
C SER A 124 -8.39 31.59 -5.49
N GLU A 125 -9.52 32.24 -5.24
CA GLU A 125 -9.95 32.53 -3.87
C GLU A 125 -10.35 31.21 -3.20
N ILE A 126 -9.49 30.69 -2.34
CA ILE A 126 -9.76 29.46 -1.59
C ILE A 126 -10.58 29.82 -0.35
N LYS A 127 -11.85 29.41 -0.34
CA LYS A 127 -12.68 29.46 0.87
C LYS A 127 -12.57 28.14 1.60
N ILE A 128 -12.11 28.17 2.85
CA ILE A 128 -12.13 27.02 3.74
C ILE A 128 -13.49 27.01 4.42
N VAL A 129 -14.27 25.94 4.20
CA VAL A 129 -15.63 25.79 4.73
C VAL A 129 -15.71 24.51 5.55
N GLU A 130 -16.26 24.60 6.76
CA GLU A 130 -16.58 23.42 7.58
C GLU A 130 -17.73 22.64 6.92
N SER A 131 -17.53 21.36 6.66
CA SER A 131 -18.62 20.46 6.25
C SER A 131 -19.46 20.00 7.45
N ASP A 132 -20.57 19.30 7.19
CA ASP A 132 -21.47 18.82 8.24
C ASP A 132 -20.83 17.84 9.24
N VAL A 133 -19.67 17.26 8.91
CA VAL A 133 -18.91 16.40 9.84
C VAL A 133 -18.57 17.13 11.14
N TYR A 134 -18.42 18.47 11.11
CA TYR A 134 -18.11 19.28 12.29
C TYR A 134 -19.25 19.35 13.32
N LYS A 135 -20.47 18.94 12.94
CA LYS A 135 -21.63 18.87 13.83
C LYS A 135 -21.85 17.47 14.41
N SER A 136 -21.00 16.51 14.03
CA SER A 136 -21.15 15.10 14.38
C SER A 136 -20.44 14.76 15.69
N ASP A 137 -21.09 13.93 16.51
CA ASP A 137 -20.48 13.24 17.66
C ASP A 137 -19.76 11.94 17.26
N ASN A 138 -19.84 11.55 15.98
CA ASN A 138 -19.13 10.37 15.48
C ASN A 138 -17.64 10.68 15.28
N ILE A 139 -16.81 9.67 15.56
CA ILE A 139 -15.38 9.72 15.31
C ILE A 139 -15.07 9.76 13.80
N TYR A 140 -14.13 10.62 13.41
CA TYR A 140 -13.65 10.78 12.05
C TYR A 140 -12.13 10.57 11.95
N PRO A 141 -11.64 9.79 10.97
CA PRO A 141 -12.41 8.82 10.20
C PRO A 141 -13.05 7.74 11.09
N GLU A 142 -14.16 7.17 10.64
CA GLU A 142 -14.91 6.16 11.39
C GLU A 142 -14.09 4.87 11.55
N ARG A 143 -13.52 4.39 10.44
CA ARG A 143 -12.62 3.23 10.43
C ARG A 143 -11.23 3.64 10.89
N ALA A 144 -10.53 2.74 11.57
CA ALA A 144 -9.13 2.93 11.97
C ALA A 144 -8.14 2.67 10.82
N TYR A 145 -8.59 1.98 9.77
CA TYR A 145 -7.82 1.74 8.56
C TYR A 145 -8.73 1.46 7.37
N GLU A 146 -8.17 1.59 6.17
CA GLU A 146 -8.71 1.09 4.92
C GLU A 146 -7.57 0.50 4.08
N TRP A 147 -7.89 -0.28 3.06
CA TRP A 147 -6.89 -0.81 2.15
C TRP A 147 -7.43 -0.91 0.73
N HIS A 148 -6.53 -0.82 -0.23
CA HIS A 148 -6.84 -1.02 -1.63
C HIS A 148 -5.71 -1.79 -2.33
N VAL A 149 -6.08 -2.47 -3.40
CA VAL A 149 -5.16 -3.24 -4.24
C VAL A 149 -5.14 -2.59 -5.62
N GLY A 150 -3.95 -2.19 -6.04
CA GLY A 150 -3.68 -1.70 -7.38
C GLY A 150 -2.73 -2.64 -8.12
N VAL A 151 -2.77 -2.59 -9.45
CA VAL A 151 -1.76 -3.22 -10.31
C VAL A 151 -0.93 -2.11 -10.93
N GLY A 152 0.38 -2.30 -10.99
CA GLY A 152 1.28 -1.34 -11.61
C GLY A 152 2.59 -1.99 -12.06
N ILE A 153 3.56 -1.14 -12.36
CA ILE A 153 4.90 -1.56 -12.80
C ILE A 153 5.92 -0.99 -11.80
N GLU A 154 6.75 -1.87 -11.25
CA GLU A 154 7.92 -1.50 -10.42
C GLU A 154 9.15 -2.17 -11.03
N ASP A 155 10.22 -1.41 -11.27
CA ASP A 155 11.46 -1.88 -11.89
C ASP A 155 11.25 -2.70 -13.18
N GLY A 156 10.30 -2.26 -14.01
CA GLY A 156 9.96 -2.91 -15.29
C GLY A 156 9.15 -4.21 -15.16
N LYS A 157 8.72 -4.60 -13.96
CA LYS A 157 7.90 -5.79 -13.72
C LYS A 157 6.49 -5.40 -13.30
N HIS A 158 5.50 -6.09 -13.84
CA HIS A 158 4.14 -6.00 -13.33
C HIS A 158 4.08 -6.54 -11.90
N VAL A 159 3.48 -5.75 -11.02
CA VAL A 159 3.35 -6.05 -9.59
C VAL A 159 1.97 -5.67 -9.10
N ILE A 160 1.60 -6.21 -7.94
CA ILE A 160 0.45 -5.77 -7.17
C ILE A 160 0.96 -4.86 -6.06
N PHE A 161 0.34 -3.69 -5.91
CA PHE A 161 0.53 -2.81 -4.78
C PHE A 161 -0.67 -2.98 -3.83
N LEU A 162 -0.41 -3.50 -2.63
CA LEU A 162 -1.37 -3.46 -1.54
C LEU A 162 -1.05 -2.26 -0.66
N SER A 163 -1.89 -1.23 -0.70
CA SER A 163 -1.75 -0.05 0.14
C SER A 163 -2.73 -0.12 1.30
N VAL A 164 -2.20 -0.12 2.52
CA VAL A 164 -2.94 -0.10 3.77
C VAL A 164 -2.82 1.29 4.36
N GLN A 165 -3.92 2.05 4.35
CA GLN A 165 -3.98 3.38 4.93
C GLN A 165 -4.49 3.27 6.37
N LEU A 166 -3.68 3.75 7.30
CA LEU A 166 -3.89 3.76 8.72
C LEU A 166 -4.24 5.15 9.22
N TYR A 167 -5.15 5.20 10.20
CA TYR A 167 -5.57 6.42 10.87
C TYR A 167 -5.19 6.34 12.35
N PRO A 168 -3.88 6.53 12.68
CA PRO A 168 -3.41 6.49 14.06
C PRO A 168 -3.96 7.64 14.90
N VAL A 169 -4.44 8.69 14.24
CA VAL A 169 -5.09 9.85 14.85
C VAL A 169 -6.49 9.99 14.26
N ARG A 170 -7.49 10.18 15.11
CA ARG A 170 -8.90 10.37 14.77
C ARG A 170 -9.52 11.44 15.66
N TYR A 171 -10.63 12.02 15.25
CA TYR A 171 -11.20 13.23 15.85
C TYR A 171 -12.71 13.11 16.02
N ILE A 172 -13.23 13.53 17.16
CA ILE A 172 -14.66 13.66 17.44
C ILE A 172 -15.02 15.15 17.38
N PRO A 173 -15.64 15.64 16.28
CA PRO A 173 -15.74 17.07 16.05
C PRO A 173 -16.60 17.84 17.04
N ALA A 174 -17.79 17.33 17.38
CA ALA A 174 -18.70 18.02 18.30
C ALA A 174 -18.14 18.14 19.73
N LYS A 175 -17.19 17.28 20.11
CA LYS A 175 -16.51 17.30 21.41
C LYS A 175 -15.16 18.01 21.40
N ASN A 176 -14.63 18.35 20.23
CA ASN A 176 -13.24 18.78 20.06
C ASN A 176 -12.21 17.82 20.69
N GLU A 177 -12.44 16.52 20.55
CA GLU A 177 -11.62 15.49 21.19
C GLU A 177 -10.83 14.70 20.16
N LEU A 178 -9.54 14.47 20.41
CA LEU A 178 -8.65 13.72 19.55
C LEU A 178 -8.34 12.36 20.19
N MET A 179 -8.55 11.29 19.43
CA MET A 179 -8.15 9.94 19.82
C MET A 179 -6.90 9.53 19.03
N TYR A 180 -5.85 9.08 19.72
CA TYR A 180 -4.63 8.61 19.07
C TYR A 180 -4.13 7.29 19.63
N THR A 181 -3.52 6.46 18.78
CA THR A 181 -2.90 5.18 19.16
C THR A 181 -1.39 5.26 18.93
N ASN A 182 -0.61 4.56 19.75
CA ASN A 182 0.85 4.54 19.62
C ASN A 182 1.38 3.36 18.83
N GLU A 183 0.54 2.37 18.56
CA GLU A 183 0.93 1.17 17.81
C GLU A 183 -0.23 0.69 16.94
N MET A 184 0.11 0.23 15.73
CA MET A 184 -0.80 -0.51 14.87
C MET A 184 -0.06 -1.70 14.23
N LYS A 185 -0.66 -2.89 14.31
CA LYS A 185 -0.13 -4.13 13.74
C LYS A 185 -0.96 -4.52 12.52
N ILE A 186 -0.32 -4.55 11.36
CA ILE A 186 -0.89 -4.99 10.10
C ILE A 186 -0.61 -6.49 9.94
N LYS A 187 -1.65 -7.24 9.57
CA LYS A 187 -1.58 -8.65 9.21
C LYS A 187 -2.21 -8.83 7.83
N VAL A 188 -1.44 -9.32 6.86
CA VAL A 188 -1.89 -9.57 5.49
C VAL A 188 -1.79 -11.06 5.20
N ASN A 189 -2.92 -11.68 4.89
CA ASN A 189 -2.99 -13.06 4.38
C ASN A 189 -3.11 -12.99 2.85
N TYR A 190 -2.26 -13.71 2.13
CA TYR A 190 -2.24 -13.68 0.68
C TYR A 190 -1.76 -15.01 0.07
N GLU A 191 -2.09 -15.20 -1.20
CA GLU A 191 -1.68 -16.37 -1.98
C GLU A 191 -0.94 -15.89 -3.25
N PRO A 192 0.37 -16.14 -3.36
CA PRO A 192 1.11 -15.92 -4.59
C PRO A 192 0.52 -16.73 -5.74
N PRO A 193 0.70 -16.28 -7.00
CA PRO A 193 0.18 -16.99 -8.15
C PRO A 193 0.89 -18.36 -8.30
N LYS A 194 0.13 -19.44 -8.52
CA LYS A 194 0.68 -20.79 -8.76
C LYS A 194 1.48 -20.88 -10.07
N LYS A 195 1.22 -19.99 -11.02
CA LYS A 195 1.93 -19.85 -12.29
C LYS A 195 2.12 -18.36 -12.60
N PRO A 196 3.23 -17.94 -13.24
CA PRO A 196 3.38 -16.55 -13.69
C PRO A 196 2.18 -16.13 -14.53
N LEU A 197 1.51 -15.04 -14.16
CA LEU A 197 0.40 -14.49 -14.96
C LEU A 197 0.90 -13.88 -16.27
N MET A 198 2.08 -13.26 -16.24
CA MET A 198 2.73 -12.72 -17.41
C MET A 198 3.76 -13.75 -17.89
N GLN A 199 3.41 -14.47 -18.94
CA GLN A 199 4.38 -15.23 -19.73
C GLN A 199 4.86 -14.34 -20.87
N ASN A 200 6.08 -14.57 -21.37
CA ASN A 200 6.53 -13.94 -22.60
C ASN A 200 5.60 -14.42 -23.71
N ASP A 201 4.65 -13.57 -24.10
CA ASP A 201 3.71 -13.89 -25.16
C ASP A 201 4.43 -13.85 -26.52
N VAL A 202 3.84 -14.50 -27.52
CA VAL A 202 4.42 -14.51 -28.88
C VAL A 202 4.49 -13.09 -29.47
N TYR A 203 3.61 -12.19 -29.00
CA TYR A 203 3.44 -10.82 -29.47
C TYR A 203 3.55 -9.84 -28.28
N ASP A 204 4.20 -8.70 -28.53
CA ASP A 204 4.36 -7.61 -27.59
C ASP A 204 3.14 -6.66 -27.58
N LEU A 205 2.39 -6.60 -28.69
CA LEU A 205 1.19 -5.76 -28.86
C LEU A 205 0.06 -6.52 -29.54
N LEU A 206 -1.12 -6.53 -28.91
CA LEU A 206 -2.37 -7.01 -29.51
C LEU A 206 -3.29 -5.82 -29.81
N ILE A 207 -3.67 -5.65 -31.06
CA ILE A 207 -4.67 -4.67 -31.50
C ILE A 207 -5.96 -5.43 -31.78
N ILE A 208 -7.03 -5.11 -31.04
CA ILE A 208 -8.36 -5.72 -31.23
C ILE A 208 -9.25 -4.66 -31.89
N SER A 209 -9.72 -4.94 -33.11
CA SER A 209 -10.53 -3.98 -33.88
C SER A 209 -11.61 -4.67 -34.72
N PRO A 210 -12.74 -3.99 -35.00
CA PRO A 210 -13.65 -4.43 -36.06
C PRO A 210 -12.91 -4.59 -37.41
N SER A 211 -13.28 -5.61 -38.18
CA SER A 211 -12.59 -5.97 -39.44
C SER A 211 -12.59 -4.85 -40.49
N GLU A 212 -13.57 -3.95 -40.44
CA GLU A 212 -13.64 -2.77 -41.30
C GLU A 212 -12.47 -1.78 -41.12
N PHE A 213 -11.77 -1.84 -39.98
CA PHE A 213 -10.60 -0.99 -39.71
C PHE A 213 -9.27 -1.69 -39.99
N SER A 214 -9.27 -2.96 -40.39
CA SER A 214 -8.03 -3.73 -40.51
C SER A 214 -7.05 -3.12 -41.51
N ASP A 215 -7.54 -2.71 -42.69
CA ASP A 215 -6.70 -2.08 -43.72
C ASP A 215 -6.08 -0.76 -43.24
N ALA A 216 -6.84 0.06 -42.51
CA ALA A 216 -6.38 1.34 -41.99
C ALA A 216 -5.34 1.18 -40.86
N LEU A 217 -5.42 0.09 -40.10
CA LEU A 217 -4.52 -0.20 -38.98
C LEU A 217 -3.22 -0.89 -39.42
N GLN A 218 -3.14 -1.38 -40.65
CA GLN A 218 -1.97 -2.11 -41.14
C GLN A 218 -0.67 -1.29 -41.06
N ALA A 219 -0.73 0.01 -41.36
CA ALA A 219 0.42 0.90 -41.24
C ALA A 219 0.95 1.01 -39.80
N LEU A 220 0.07 0.93 -38.79
CA LEU A 220 0.47 0.92 -37.38
C LEU A 220 1.14 -0.41 -37.02
N VAL A 221 0.62 -1.53 -37.51
CA VAL A 221 1.23 -2.87 -37.31
C VAL A 221 2.65 -2.88 -37.87
N GLU A 222 2.82 -2.48 -39.13
CA GLU A 222 4.13 -2.44 -39.80
C GLU A 222 5.11 -1.50 -39.09
N HIS A 223 4.65 -0.32 -38.69
CA HIS A 223 5.48 0.60 -37.92
C HIS A 223 5.99 -0.06 -36.64
N LYS A 224 5.14 -0.78 -35.89
CA LYS A 224 5.54 -1.41 -34.61
C LYS A 224 6.51 -2.57 -34.82
N GLU A 225 6.25 -3.44 -35.80
CA GLU A 225 7.16 -4.52 -36.18
C GLU A 225 8.54 -4.00 -36.60
N ASN A 226 8.58 -2.93 -37.39
CA ASN A 226 9.85 -2.29 -37.82
C ASN A 226 10.65 -1.67 -36.65
N HIS A 227 10.02 -1.45 -35.50
CA HIS A 227 10.67 -0.99 -34.27
C HIS A 227 10.91 -2.13 -33.27
N GLY A 228 10.79 -3.38 -33.72
CA GLY A 228 11.06 -4.57 -32.90
C GLY A 228 9.94 -4.93 -31.91
N ILE A 229 8.72 -4.41 -32.11
CA ILE A 229 7.55 -4.72 -31.29
C ILE A 229 6.67 -5.69 -32.08
N LYS A 230 6.68 -6.97 -31.70
CA LYS A 230 5.86 -8.00 -32.35
C LYS A 230 4.39 -7.70 -32.15
N THR A 231 3.65 -7.49 -33.22
CA THR A 231 2.29 -6.94 -33.20
C THR A 231 1.33 -7.87 -33.92
N LYS A 232 0.20 -8.16 -33.27
CA LYS A 232 -0.90 -8.91 -33.87
C LYS A 232 -2.16 -8.05 -33.92
N LEU A 233 -2.76 -7.95 -35.09
CA LEU A 233 -4.08 -7.38 -35.30
C LEU A 233 -5.12 -8.51 -35.36
N VAL A 234 -6.21 -8.36 -34.60
CA VAL A 234 -7.35 -9.28 -34.52
C VAL A 234 -8.64 -8.51 -34.72
#